data_AF-A0AAU9TAK4-F1
#
_entry.id   AF-A0AAU9TAK4-F1
#
_cell.length_a   1.000
_cell.length_b   1.000
_cell.length_c   1.000
_cell.angle_alpha   90.00
_cell.angle_beta   90.00
_cell.angle_gamma   90.00
#
_symmetry.space_group_name_H-M   'P 1'
#
loop_
_entity.id
_entity.type
_entity.pdbx_description
1 polymer ?
#
loop_
_entity_poly.entity_id
_entity_poly.type
_entity_poly.pdbx_seq_one_letter_code
_entity_poly.pdbx_strand_id
1 'polypeptide(L)'
;MVMKRASIEPNFHDLYLKFLDKVNMKRLNREIVKATYENCKVLLRSELIKSSSEERSLLKNLGSWLGKITIGRNRVLRACDIDPKSLIIEAYEKGLMIAVIPFTSKILEPCQSSRAYKPPNPWTVAILRLLAEIYAMPNLKMNLKFDIEVASPSHPAGHSHILSQYAAPLHLSSGTLMEDQKLATLGLSDLLPVPSARGLLQRKLAFSVGQLPTPAANVEQQIIINPKLSALGLYIHFQSVGPIAICRAIKEVVSNIAQHSVSIATQTTKELVLKEPLRTSMSSQLRNSLPGLNIANELFEQAVQLVTSDNLDLGCTLIEQAAAKKVRFAILLNAYAVSILLNAGSLV
;
A
#
# COMPACT_ATOMS: atom_id res chain seq x y z
N MET A 1 -12.62 24.30 -18.30
CA MET A 1 -11.79 24.65 -17.10
C MET A 1 -10.65 23.66 -16.88
N VAL A 2 -10.90 22.37 -16.62
CA VAL A 2 -9.82 21.42 -16.30
C VAL A 2 -8.84 21.18 -17.46
N MET A 3 -9.35 20.68 -18.61
CA MET A 3 -8.50 20.24 -19.74
C MET A 3 -7.75 21.34 -20.49
N LYS A 4 -8.29 22.55 -20.52
CA LYS A 4 -7.81 23.66 -21.36
C LYS A 4 -7.24 24.83 -20.58
N ARG A 5 -7.32 24.79 -19.24
CA ARG A 5 -6.81 25.86 -18.38
C ARG A 5 -5.98 25.26 -17.27
N ALA A 6 -6.58 24.53 -16.33
CA ALA A 6 -5.85 24.00 -15.17
C ALA A 6 -4.66 23.08 -15.54
N SER A 7 -4.76 22.32 -16.62
CA SER A 7 -3.66 21.45 -17.10
C SER A 7 -2.47 22.19 -17.72
N ILE A 8 -2.66 23.41 -18.23
CA ILE A 8 -1.65 24.16 -19.01
C ILE A 8 -1.24 25.49 -18.37
N GLU A 9 -2.05 26.02 -17.45
CA GLU A 9 -1.89 27.35 -16.83
C GLU A 9 -1.71 27.22 -15.29
N PRO A 10 -0.64 26.56 -14.78
CA PRO A 10 -0.45 26.32 -13.35
C PRO A 10 -0.35 27.60 -12.52
N ASN A 11 0.22 28.66 -13.09
CA ASN A 11 0.38 29.97 -12.45
C ASN A 11 -0.96 30.64 -12.13
N PHE A 12 -2.05 30.25 -12.80
CA PHE A 12 -3.38 30.81 -12.60
C PHE A 12 -4.28 29.95 -11.70
N HIS A 13 -3.79 28.84 -11.14
CA HIS A 13 -4.59 27.97 -10.28
C HIS A 13 -5.23 28.72 -9.10
N ASP A 14 -4.48 29.57 -8.40
CA ASP A 14 -5.03 30.28 -7.24
C ASP A 14 -6.09 31.30 -7.65
N LEU A 15 -5.96 31.90 -8.84
CA LEU A 15 -7.00 32.75 -9.42
C LEU A 15 -8.26 31.94 -9.74
N TYR A 16 -8.11 30.75 -10.34
CA TYR A 16 -9.24 29.86 -10.61
C TYR A 16 -9.95 29.39 -9.34
N LEU A 17 -9.21 29.12 -8.26
CA LEU A 17 -9.81 28.77 -6.97
C LEU A 17 -10.62 29.93 -6.40
N LYS A 18 -10.07 31.15 -6.43
CA LYS A 18 -10.79 32.36 -6.03
C LYS A 18 -12.07 32.56 -6.86
N PHE A 19 -12.01 32.29 -8.16
CA PHE A 19 -13.19 32.31 -9.02
C PHE A 19 -14.24 31.28 -8.57
N LEU A 20 -13.85 30.04 -8.30
CA LEU A 20 -14.77 28.99 -7.82
C LEU A 20 -15.40 29.33 -6.47
N ASP A 21 -14.65 30.01 -5.59
CA ASP A 21 -15.14 30.51 -4.31
C ASP A 21 -16.21 31.58 -4.48
N LYS A 22 -16.04 32.48 -5.45
CA LYS A 22 -17.03 33.51 -5.77
C LYS A 22 -18.27 32.94 -6.47
N VAL A 23 -18.10 31.96 -7.35
CA VAL A 23 -19.23 31.26 -8.00
C VAL A 23 -20.03 30.43 -6.99
N ASN A 24 -19.36 29.83 -6.00
CA ASN A 24 -19.97 29.10 -4.88
C ASN A 24 -20.98 27.99 -5.27
N MET A 25 -20.82 27.40 -6.46
CA MET A 25 -21.71 26.33 -6.94
C MET A 25 -21.17 24.94 -6.57
N LYS A 26 -21.84 24.26 -5.64
CA LYS A 26 -21.47 22.89 -5.21
C LYS A 26 -21.48 21.87 -6.36
N ARG A 27 -22.43 21.97 -7.30
CA ARG A 27 -22.51 21.08 -8.47
C ARG A 27 -21.31 21.26 -9.40
N LEU A 28 -20.95 22.50 -9.71
CA LEU A 28 -19.78 22.82 -10.52
C LEU A 28 -18.49 22.29 -9.87
N ASN A 29 -18.32 22.49 -8.57
CA ASN A 29 -17.16 21.99 -7.84
C ASN A 29 -17.04 20.46 -7.89
N ARG A 30 -18.16 19.72 -7.84
CA ARG A 30 -18.16 18.26 -8.00
C ARG A 30 -17.72 17.85 -9.41
N GLU A 31 -18.24 18.51 -10.45
CA GLU A 31 -17.87 18.20 -11.83
C GLU A 31 -16.40 18.54 -12.13
N ILE A 32 -15.87 19.62 -11.55
CA ILE A 32 -14.44 19.97 -11.69
C ILE A 32 -13.57 18.89 -11.07
N VAL A 33 -13.85 18.47 -9.83
CA VAL A 33 -13.08 17.41 -9.16
C VAL A 33 -13.16 16.10 -9.95
N LYS A 34 -14.36 15.71 -10.42
CA LYS A 34 -14.55 14.51 -11.25
C LYS A 34 -13.73 14.59 -12.54
N ALA A 35 -13.84 15.69 -13.28
CA ALA A 35 -13.08 15.90 -14.52
C ALA A 35 -11.57 15.90 -14.27
N THR A 36 -11.09 16.44 -13.14
CA THR A 36 -9.67 16.37 -12.77
C THR A 36 -9.20 14.94 -12.55
N TYR A 37 -9.95 14.11 -11.80
CA TYR A 37 -9.61 12.70 -11.63
C TYR A 37 -9.59 11.94 -12.97
N GLU A 38 -10.60 12.11 -13.83
CA GLU A 38 -10.62 11.43 -15.13
C GLU A 38 -9.42 11.82 -16.00
N ASN A 39 -9.06 13.09 -16.05
CA ASN A 39 -7.91 13.54 -16.82
C ASN A 39 -6.58 13.03 -16.27
N CYS A 40 -6.41 12.98 -14.95
CA CYS A 40 -5.24 12.34 -14.34
C CYS A 40 -5.17 10.86 -14.73
N LYS A 41 -6.29 10.13 -14.65
CA LYS A 41 -6.36 8.69 -14.99
C LYS A 41 -6.06 8.43 -16.46
N VAL A 42 -6.47 9.32 -17.38
CA VAL A 42 -6.11 9.23 -18.80
C VAL A 42 -4.59 9.34 -18.99
N LEU A 43 -3.96 10.36 -18.41
CA LEU A 43 -2.51 10.56 -18.54
C LEU A 43 -1.69 9.45 -17.85
N LEU A 44 -2.14 8.96 -16.69
CA LEU A 44 -1.47 7.87 -15.97
C LEU A 44 -1.54 6.53 -16.72
N ARG A 45 -2.51 6.36 -17.63
CA ARG A 45 -2.64 5.18 -18.50
C ARG A 45 -2.03 5.38 -19.89
N SER A 46 -1.54 6.58 -20.20
CA SER A 46 -0.93 6.85 -21.51
C SER A 46 0.38 6.10 -21.65
N GLU A 47 0.57 5.46 -22.81
CA GLU A 47 1.85 4.80 -23.15
C GLU A 47 2.96 5.82 -23.40
N LEU A 48 2.59 7.05 -23.76
CA LEU A 48 3.52 8.15 -24.06
C LEU A 48 4.07 8.81 -22.79
N ILE A 49 3.52 8.52 -21.60
CA ILE A 49 3.90 9.18 -20.35
C ILE A 49 5.39 8.97 -19.98
N LYS A 50 6.01 7.91 -20.52
CA LYS A 50 7.44 7.61 -20.34
C LYS A 50 8.34 8.50 -21.18
N SER A 51 7.92 8.86 -22.39
CA SER A 51 8.73 9.57 -23.39
C SER A 51 8.35 11.04 -23.51
N SER A 52 7.05 11.37 -23.54
CA SER A 52 6.56 12.75 -23.70
C SER A 52 6.85 13.59 -22.46
N SER A 53 7.52 14.72 -22.67
CA SER A 53 7.73 15.72 -21.62
C SER A 53 6.45 16.52 -21.35
N GLU A 54 5.64 16.67 -22.39
CA GLU A 54 4.40 17.43 -22.43
C GLU A 54 3.33 16.73 -21.58
N GLU A 55 3.10 15.43 -21.79
CA GLU A 55 2.14 14.66 -20.98
C GLU A 55 2.53 14.65 -19.50
N ARG A 56 3.83 14.53 -19.19
CA ARG A 56 4.34 14.62 -17.82
C ARG A 56 4.08 15.99 -17.21
N SER A 57 4.25 17.06 -17.99
CA SER A 57 3.96 18.43 -17.55
C SER A 57 2.46 18.63 -17.27
N LEU A 58 1.58 18.15 -18.17
CA LEU A 58 0.13 18.18 -17.99
C LEU A 58 -0.28 17.42 -16.72
N LEU A 59 0.27 16.22 -16.52
CA LEU A 59 -0.02 15.40 -15.35
C LEU A 59 0.43 16.10 -14.07
N LYS A 60 1.65 16.63 -14.03
CA LYS A 60 2.18 17.39 -12.88
C LYS A 60 1.30 18.60 -12.54
N ASN A 61 0.87 19.36 -13.54
CA ASN A 61 -0.02 20.50 -13.36
C ASN A 61 -1.38 20.07 -12.80
N LEU A 62 -1.95 18.97 -13.32
CA LEU A 62 -3.17 18.40 -12.78
C LEU A 62 -3.02 17.86 -11.36
N GLY A 63 -1.85 17.32 -10.99
CA GLY A 63 -1.53 16.92 -9.63
C GLY A 63 -1.58 18.10 -8.65
N SER A 64 -0.96 19.23 -9.03
CA SER A 64 -1.02 20.45 -8.22
C SER A 64 -2.46 20.96 -8.09
N TRP A 65 -3.19 21.01 -9.22
CA TRP A 65 -4.60 21.41 -9.24
C TRP A 65 -5.46 20.52 -8.33
N LEU A 66 -5.27 19.19 -8.43
CA LEU A 66 -6.00 18.20 -7.64
C LEU A 66 -5.74 18.39 -6.14
N GLY A 67 -4.47 18.53 -5.73
CA GLY A 67 -4.10 18.81 -4.35
C GLY A 67 -4.78 20.08 -3.84
N LYS A 68 -4.75 21.17 -4.63
CA LYS A 68 -5.36 22.45 -4.24
C LYS A 68 -6.88 22.38 -4.11
N ILE A 69 -7.60 21.76 -5.04
CA ILE A 69 -9.08 21.66 -4.98
C ILE A 69 -9.59 20.64 -3.95
N THR A 70 -8.74 19.72 -3.49
CA THR A 70 -9.07 18.71 -2.48
C THR A 70 -8.43 19.02 -1.12
N ILE A 71 -7.20 18.56 -0.90
CA ILE A 71 -6.44 18.65 0.35
C ILE A 71 -6.34 20.10 0.85
N GLY A 72 -6.00 21.02 -0.06
CA GLY A 72 -5.87 22.45 0.24
C GLY A 72 -7.18 23.12 0.68
N ARG A 73 -8.32 22.48 0.40
CA ARG A 73 -9.66 22.91 0.82
C ARG A 73 -10.25 22.02 1.91
N ASN A 74 -9.42 21.22 2.58
CA ASN A 74 -9.81 20.24 3.60
C ASN A 74 -10.89 19.26 3.12
N ARG A 75 -10.81 18.84 1.85
CA ARG A 75 -11.68 17.81 1.27
C ARG A 75 -10.91 16.52 1.06
N VAL A 76 -11.64 15.41 1.14
CA VAL A 76 -11.06 14.07 1.00
C VAL A 76 -10.52 13.86 -0.41
N LEU A 77 -9.23 13.49 -0.50
CA LEU A 77 -8.68 12.85 -1.70
C LEU A 77 -9.17 11.41 -1.73
N ARG A 78 -9.87 11.00 -2.80
CA ARG A 78 -10.53 9.71 -2.86
C ARG A 78 -9.55 8.63 -3.34
N ALA A 79 -9.15 7.74 -2.44
CA ALA A 79 -8.24 6.63 -2.74
C ALA A 79 -8.75 5.70 -3.85
N CYS A 80 -10.07 5.52 -3.98
CA CYS A 80 -10.67 4.74 -5.07
C CYS A 80 -10.42 5.34 -6.47
N ASP A 81 -10.18 6.66 -6.55
CA ASP A 81 -9.83 7.33 -7.80
C ASP A 81 -8.30 7.38 -7.98
N ILE A 82 -7.59 7.92 -6.98
CA ILE A 82 -6.13 8.04 -6.96
C ILE A 82 -5.63 7.83 -5.53
N ASP A 83 -4.90 6.75 -5.32
CA ASP A 83 -4.14 6.51 -4.09
C ASP A 83 -2.64 6.73 -4.37
N PRO A 84 -2.04 7.85 -3.90
CA PRO A 84 -0.63 8.13 -4.12
C PRO A 84 0.30 7.03 -3.66
N LYS A 85 -0.01 6.33 -2.56
CA LYS A 85 0.85 5.27 -2.03
C LYS A 85 0.93 4.09 -3.00
N SER A 86 -0.23 3.55 -3.38
CA SER A 86 -0.30 2.45 -4.36
C SER A 86 0.27 2.86 -5.72
N LEU A 87 0.01 4.10 -6.14
CA LEU A 87 0.49 4.62 -7.41
C LEU A 87 2.02 4.68 -7.49
N ILE A 88 2.68 5.11 -6.42
CA ILE A 88 4.15 5.15 -6.33
C ILE A 88 4.75 3.75 -6.40
N ILE A 89 4.15 2.78 -5.68
CA ILE A 89 4.62 1.39 -5.68
C ILE A 89 4.51 0.79 -7.09
N GLU A 90 3.36 0.95 -7.75
CA GLU A 90 3.15 0.48 -9.11
C GLU A 90 4.09 1.17 -10.12
N ALA A 91 4.35 2.46 -9.93
CA ALA A 91 5.25 3.22 -10.79
C ALA A 91 6.70 2.75 -10.70
N TYR A 92 7.12 2.29 -9.52
CA TYR A 92 8.44 1.72 -9.33
C TYR A 92 8.61 0.44 -10.17
N GLU A 93 7.64 -0.48 -10.09
CA GLU A 93 7.65 -1.73 -10.87
C GLU A 93 7.59 -1.48 -12.39
N LYS A 94 6.79 -0.49 -12.83
CA LYS A 94 6.58 -0.21 -14.26
C LYS A 94 7.59 0.76 -14.88
N GLY A 95 8.51 1.31 -14.09
CA GLY A 95 9.46 2.34 -14.54
C GLY A 95 8.78 3.68 -14.90
N LEU A 96 7.72 4.05 -14.19
CA LEU A 96 6.94 5.29 -14.38
C LEU A 96 7.29 6.39 -13.38
N MET A 97 8.33 6.20 -12.57
CA MET A 97 8.75 7.12 -11.50
C MET A 97 8.96 8.56 -11.98
N ILE A 98 9.43 8.72 -13.22
CA ILE A 98 9.69 10.04 -13.83
C ILE A 98 8.43 10.89 -14.03
N ALA A 99 7.25 10.27 -14.06
CA ALA A 99 5.96 10.95 -14.15
C ALA A 99 5.26 10.99 -12.79
N VAL A 100 5.31 9.87 -12.05
CA VAL A 100 4.53 9.69 -10.82
C VAL A 100 5.12 10.44 -9.63
N ILE A 101 6.45 10.55 -9.49
CA ILE A 101 7.06 11.30 -8.39
C ILE A 101 6.72 12.79 -8.46
N PRO A 102 6.92 13.51 -9.59
CA PRO A 102 6.51 14.90 -9.70
C PRO A 102 5.00 15.08 -9.46
N PHE A 103 4.18 14.19 -10.01
CA PHE A 103 2.73 14.24 -9.86
C PHE A 103 2.27 14.12 -8.40
N THR A 104 2.74 13.09 -7.70
CA THR A 104 2.37 12.84 -6.29
C THR A 104 2.93 13.91 -5.37
N SER A 105 4.17 14.36 -5.61
CA SER A 105 4.76 15.49 -4.88
C SER A 105 3.88 16.75 -4.96
N LYS A 106 3.39 17.08 -6.16
CA LYS A 106 2.46 18.22 -6.35
C LYS A 106 1.08 18.03 -5.70
N ILE A 107 0.57 16.81 -5.59
CA ILE A 107 -0.68 16.54 -4.84
C ILE A 107 -0.47 16.83 -3.35
N LEU A 108 0.72 16.53 -2.81
CA LEU A 108 1.01 16.61 -1.38
C LEU A 108 1.39 18.03 -0.91
N GLU A 109 1.75 18.95 -1.81
CA GLU A 109 2.12 20.33 -1.43
C GLU A 109 1.13 21.01 -0.47
N PRO A 110 -0.20 20.92 -0.66
CA PRO A 110 -1.15 21.57 0.25
C PRO A 110 -1.31 20.85 1.60
N CYS A 111 -0.69 19.69 1.81
CA CYS A 111 -0.76 18.98 3.10
C CYS A 111 -0.23 19.84 4.24
N GLN A 112 0.84 20.63 4.03
CA GLN A 112 1.45 21.44 5.08
C GLN A 112 0.51 22.51 5.68
N SER A 113 -0.40 23.04 4.86
CA SER A 113 -1.39 24.04 5.28
C SER A 113 -2.77 23.44 5.56
N SER A 114 -2.96 22.16 5.26
CA SER A 114 -4.23 21.46 5.48
C SER A 114 -4.42 21.10 6.96
N ARG A 115 -5.61 21.34 7.50
CA ARG A 115 -5.92 20.97 8.89
C ARG A 115 -6.01 19.47 9.07
N ALA A 116 -6.51 18.76 8.06
CA ALA A 116 -6.73 17.32 8.12
C ALA A 116 -5.49 16.52 7.70
N TYR A 117 -4.68 17.06 6.77
CA TYR A 117 -3.59 16.33 6.11
C TYR A 117 -2.19 16.75 6.53
N LYS A 118 -2.02 17.81 7.34
CA LYS A 118 -0.69 18.15 7.87
C LYS A 118 -0.12 17.01 8.71
N PRO A 119 1.20 16.74 8.66
CA PRO A 119 1.85 15.85 9.61
C PRO A 119 1.51 16.23 11.06
N PRO A 120 1.32 15.25 11.96
CA PRO A 120 1.62 13.81 11.84
C PRO A 120 0.45 12.96 11.30
N ASN A 121 -0.39 13.48 10.40
CA ASN A 121 -1.46 12.70 9.77
C ASN A 121 -0.95 11.34 9.22
N PRO A 122 -1.55 10.18 9.60
CA PRO A 122 -1.06 8.86 9.23
C PRO A 122 -1.00 8.60 7.72
N TRP A 123 -1.98 9.12 6.97
CA TRP A 123 -2.01 8.98 5.51
C TRP A 123 -0.86 9.75 4.87
N THR A 124 -0.65 11.01 5.27
CA THR A 124 0.44 11.84 4.74
C THR A 124 1.80 11.27 5.10
N VAL A 125 2.02 10.90 6.38
CA VAL A 125 3.30 10.36 6.84
C VAL A 125 3.61 9.02 6.16
N ALA A 126 2.62 8.16 5.91
CA ALA A 126 2.83 6.92 5.18
C ALA A 126 3.36 7.14 3.75
N ILE A 127 2.89 8.19 3.06
CA ILE A 127 3.36 8.54 1.72
C ILE A 127 4.75 9.19 1.80
N LEU A 128 4.97 10.10 2.75
CA LEU A 128 6.28 10.74 2.95
C LEU A 128 7.39 9.74 3.29
N ARG A 129 7.08 8.71 4.10
CA ARG A 129 8.02 7.61 4.39
C ARG A 129 8.37 6.81 3.14
N LEU A 130 7.39 6.47 2.33
CA LEU A 130 7.62 5.78 1.05
C LEU A 130 8.51 6.64 0.12
N LEU A 131 8.26 7.95 0.05
CA LEU A 131 9.10 8.86 -0.73
C LEU A 131 10.52 8.96 -0.16
N ALA A 132 10.70 8.89 1.16
CA ALA A 132 12.02 8.85 1.80
C ALA A 132 12.79 7.56 1.45
N GLU A 133 12.12 6.41 1.44
CA GLU A 133 12.71 5.13 1.00
C GLU A 133 13.16 5.20 -0.47
N ILE A 134 12.34 5.81 -1.34
CA ILE A 134 12.70 6.03 -2.75
C ILE A 134 13.90 6.96 -2.87
N TYR A 135 13.94 8.05 -2.10
CA TYR A 135 15.05 9.01 -2.10
C TYR A 135 16.40 8.36 -1.76
N ALA A 136 16.40 7.39 -0.84
CA ALA A 136 17.59 6.67 -0.41
C ALA A 136 18.16 5.70 -1.47
N MET A 137 17.45 5.47 -2.58
CA MET A 137 17.93 4.56 -3.63
C MET A 137 19.17 5.15 -4.36
N PRO A 138 20.23 4.35 -4.56
CA PRO A 138 21.51 4.84 -5.09
C PRO A 138 21.42 5.36 -6.53
N ASN A 139 20.51 4.80 -7.33
CA ASN A 139 20.38 5.12 -8.77
C ASN A 139 19.17 6.00 -9.08
N LEU A 140 18.58 6.68 -8.08
CA LEU A 140 17.48 7.60 -8.32
C LEU A 140 18.00 8.89 -8.98
N LYS A 141 17.42 9.27 -10.12
CA LYS A 141 17.79 10.49 -10.84
C LYS A 141 17.61 11.73 -9.97
N MET A 142 18.60 12.64 -10.00
CA MET A 142 18.63 13.86 -9.19
C MET A 142 17.36 14.72 -9.31
N ASN A 143 16.79 14.86 -10.51
CA ASN A 143 15.55 15.61 -10.71
C ASN A 143 14.39 15.08 -9.85
N LEU A 144 14.32 13.76 -9.64
CA LEU A 144 13.28 13.15 -8.79
C LEU A 144 13.56 13.35 -7.30
N LYS A 145 14.83 13.43 -6.91
CA LYS A 145 15.21 13.80 -5.53
C LYS A 145 14.72 15.21 -5.18
N PHE A 146 14.91 16.17 -6.08
CA PHE A 146 14.40 17.53 -5.90
C PHE A 146 12.87 17.57 -5.77
N ASP A 147 12.15 16.84 -6.61
CA ASP A 147 10.67 16.78 -6.51
C ASP A 147 10.22 16.23 -5.14
N ILE A 148 10.92 15.23 -4.59
CA ILE A 148 10.61 14.64 -3.27
C ILE A 148 10.89 15.63 -2.13
N GLU A 149 11.99 16.38 -2.20
CA GLU A 149 12.33 17.38 -1.20
C GLU A 149 11.27 18.49 -1.14
N VAL A 150 10.75 18.91 -2.29
CA VAL A 150 9.66 19.91 -2.39
C VAL A 150 8.34 19.41 -1.79
N ALA A 151 8.08 18.09 -1.83
CA ALA A 151 6.89 17.50 -1.22
C ALA A 151 6.94 17.48 0.33
N SER A 152 8.14 17.59 0.90
CA SER A 152 8.34 17.56 2.36
C SER A 152 8.16 18.97 2.93
N PRO A 153 7.43 19.14 4.05
CA PRO A 153 7.24 20.46 4.65
C PRO A 153 8.61 21.05 5.00
N SER A 154 8.92 22.19 4.39
CA SER A 154 10.17 22.91 4.62
C SER A 154 10.22 23.40 6.07
N HIS A 155 11.14 22.85 6.86
CA HIS A 155 11.55 23.48 8.11
C HIS A 155 12.50 24.65 7.78
N PRO A 156 12.48 25.78 8.52
CA PRO A 156 13.36 26.93 8.25
C PRO A 156 14.86 26.68 8.45
N ALA A 157 15.28 25.45 8.79
CA ALA A 157 16.67 25.09 9.03
C ALA A 157 17.16 24.12 7.96
N GLY A 158 17.96 24.64 7.02
CA GLY A 158 18.99 23.91 6.28
C GLY A 158 18.55 22.71 5.43
N HIS A 159 18.76 22.82 4.12
CA HIS A 159 18.84 21.67 3.22
C HIS A 159 19.75 20.60 3.85
N SER A 160 19.19 19.46 4.27
CA SER A 160 19.82 18.12 4.33
C SER A 160 19.13 17.13 5.28
N HIS A 161 18.31 17.54 6.25
CA HIS A 161 17.89 16.61 7.33
C HIS A 161 16.40 16.22 7.41
N ILE A 162 15.51 16.70 6.53
CA ILE A 162 14.05 16.50 6.70
C ILE A 162 13.60 15.06 6.42
N LEU A 163 14.21 14.35 5.47
CA LEU A 163 13.86 12.94 5.20
C LEU A 163 14.39 11.99 6.27
N SER A 164 15.41 12.39 7.04
CA SER A 164 15.94 11.56 8.14
C SER A 164 14.89 11.25 9.21
N GLN A 165 13.99 12.19 9.51
CA GLN A 165 12.93 12.01 10.50
C GLN A 165 11.86 10.99 10.06
N TYR A 166 11.75 10.77 8.75
CA TYR A 166 10.85 9.79 8.16
C TYR A 166 11.58 8.49 7.75
N ALA A 167 12.90 8.52 7.65
CA ALA A 167 13.76 7.37 7.35
C ALA A 167 14.12 6.52 8.58
N ALA A 168 13.92 7.03 9.80
CA ALA A 168 14.19 6.28 11.02
C ALA A 168 13.11 5.20 11.31
N PRO A 169 13.50 4.01 11.82
CA PRO A 169 12.55 3.05 12.39
C PRO A 169 11.81 3.69 13.57
N LEU A 170 10.51 3.39 13.70
CA LEU A 170 9.60 3.96 14.71
C LEU A 170 10.20 3.94 16.12
N HIS A 171 10.59 5.11 16.66
CA HIS A 171 10.78 5.28 18.10
C HIS A 171 9.42 5.66 18.70
N LEU A 172 8.80 4.71 19.42
CA LEU A 172 7.61 4.98 20.21
C LEU A 172 8.07 5.75 21.47
N SER A 173 7.60 6.99 21.62
CA SER A 173 7.87 7.80 22.80
C SER A 173 7.35 7.08 24.06
N SER A 174 8.25 6.80 25.00
CA SER A 174 7.93 6.15 26.27
C SER A 174 7.30 7.18 27.21
N GLY A 175 5.97 7.16 27.30
CA GLY A 175 5.23 7.93 28.29
C GLY A 175 5.25 7.20 29.63
N THR A 176 6.02 7.74 30.57
CA THR A 176 6.03 7.36 31.98
C THR A 176 4.62 7.53 32.57
N LEU A 177 4.01 6.44 33.04
CA LEU A 177 2.91 6.51 34.00
C LEU A 177 3.27 5.63 35.20
N MET A 178 3.18 6.26 36.36
CA MET A 178 3.46 5.71 37.67
C MET A 178 2.47 4.59 38.04
N GLU A 179 2.95 3.72 38.91
CA GLU A 179 2.26 2.61 39.57
C GLU A 179 0.96 3.01 40.25
N ASP A 180 -0.06 2.13 40.26
CA ASP A 180 -0.75 1.79 41.50
C ASP A 180 -1.56 0.45 41.47
N GLN A 181 -1.77 -0.08 42.67
CA GLN A 181 -2.11 -1.45 43.09
C GLN A 181 -3.61 -1.77 43.27
N LYS A 182 -3.91 -3.10 43.23
CA LYS A 182 -4.91 -3.91 43.99
C LYS A 182 -6.43 -3.70 43.83
N LEU A 183 -7.14 -4.81 43.54
CA LEU A 183 -8.24 -5.46 44.33
C LEU A 183 -8.90 -6.59 43.48
N ALA A 184 -8.67 -7.87 43.81
CA ALA A 184 -9.60 -8.80 44.50
C ALA A 184 -10.85 -9.22 43.67
N THR A 185 -10.85 -10.39 43.01
CA THR A 185 -11.44 -11.70 43.42
C THR A 185 -12.97 -11.75 43.58
N LEU A 186 -13.64 -12.54 42.72
CA LEU A 186 -14.74 -13.50 42.95
C LEU A 186 -14.82 -14.34 41.64
N GLY A 187 -14.85 -15.68 41.57
CA GLY A 187 -15.03 -16.76 42.53
C GLY A 187 -16.09 -17.75 42.02
N LEU A 188 -15.67 -18.97 41.64
CA LEU A 188 -16.40 -20.26 41.72
C LEU A 188 -17.52 -20.54 40.66
N SER A 189 -17.78 -21.74 40.13
CA SER A 189 -17.22 -23.12 40.28
C SER A 189 -17.99 -24.09 39.34
N ASP A 190 -17.35 -25.11 38.74
CA ASP A 190 -17.58 -26.57 38.96
C ASP A 190 -18.57 -27.28 37.98
N LEU A 191 -18.44 -28.54 37.47
CA LEU A 191 -17.47 -29.67 37.48
C LEU A 191 -17.79 -30.68 36.31
N LEU A 192 -16.74 -31.19 35.62
CA LEU A 192 -16.43 -32.60 35.18
C LEU A 192 -17.39 -33.46 34.25
N PRO A 193 -17.00 -34.67 33.74
CA PRO A 193 -16.03 -34.98 32.66
C PRO A 193 -16.51 -36.04 31.60
N VAL A 194 -15.63 -36.43 30.64
CA VAL A 194 -15.57 -37.70 29.81
C VAL A 194 -15.89 -37.59 28.30
N PRO A 195 -15.17 -38.34 27.42
CA PRO A 195 -14.75 -37.91 26.07
C PRO A 195 -15.41 -38.67 24.91
N SER A 196 -15.29 -38.16 23.68
CA SER A 196 -15.04 -38.99 22.48
C SER A 196 -14.79 -38.16 21.21
N ALA A 197 -13.78 -38.61 20.49
CA ALA A 197 -13.34 -38.31 19.13
C ALA A 197 -14.31 -37.53 18.20
N ARG A 198 -13.97 -36.28 17.93
CA ARG A 198 -14.11 -35.68 16.58
C ARG A 198 -12.75 -35.25 16.10
N GLY A 199 -12.08 -36.19 15.46
CA GLY A 199 -10.88 -35.95 14.68
C GLY A 199 -11.20 -35.08 13.46
N LEU A 200 -10.18 -34.30 13.10
CA LEU A 200 -10.01 -33.53 11.87
C LEU A 200 -10.86 -32.25 11.79
N LEU A 201 -10.16 -31.12 11.62
CA LEU A 201 -10.64 -29.74 11.40
C LEU A 201 -10.77 -28.81 12.60
N GLN A 202 -9.77 -28.77 13.50
CA GLN A 202 -9.52 -27.52 14.23
C GLN A 202 -8.07 -27.31 14.65
N ARG A 203 -7.18 -27.03 13.68
CA ARG A 203 -5.97 -26.28 14.00
C ARG A 203 -6.36 -24.80 14.04
N LYS A 204 -6.85 -24.33 15.20
CA LYS A 204 -6.91 -22.91 15.53
C LYS A 204 -5.48 -22.35 15.41
N LEU A 205 -5.23 -21.55 14.39
CA LEU A 205 -4.07 -20.65 14.35
C LEU A 205 -4.33 -19.53 15.35
N ALA A 206 -4.04 -19.78 16.63
CA ALA A 206 -3.84 -18.73 17.60
C ALA A 206 -2.44 -18.13 17.35
N PHE A 207 -2.33 -17.22 16.38
CA PHE A 207 -1.19 -16.32 16.31
C PHE A 207 -1.52 -15.09 17.15
N SER A 208 -0.91 -15.02 18.33
CA SER A 208 -0.89 -13.80 19.13
C SER A 208 -0.02 -12.77 18.38
N VAL A 209 -0.63 -11.67 17.92
CA VAL A 209 0.02 -10.57 17.17
C VAL A 209 0.76 -9.67 18.16
N GLY A 210 1.70 -10.25 18.91
CA GLY A 210 2.26 -9.58 20.08
C GLY A 210 3.57 -10.17 20.57
N GLN A 211 4.51 -10.47 19.66
CA GLN A 211 5.94 -10.56 19.95
C GLN A 211 6.69 -10.62 18.62
N LEU A 212 7.15 -9.46 18.14
CA LEU A 212 8.29 -9.46 17.23
C LEU A 212 9.52 -9.84 18.05
N PRO A 213 10.42 -10.71 17.55
CA PRO A 213 11.74 -10.84 18.13
C PRO A 213 12.41 -9.45 18.12
N THR A 214 13.02 -9.08 19.24
CA THR A 214 13.94 -7.94 19.34
C THR A 214 14.94 -7.92 18.18
N PRO A 215 15.44 -6.74 17.75
CA PRO A 215 16.30 -6.64 16.57
C PRO A 215 17.50 -7.56 16.75
N ALA A 216 17.59 -8.58 15.89
CA ALA A 216 18.74 -9.45 15.85
C ALA A 216 19.97 -8.59 15.53
N ALA A 217 20.97 -8.68 16.40
CA ALA A 217 22.31 -8.20 16.15
C ALA A 217 22.77 -8.62 14.74
N ASN A 218 23.50 -7.74 14.05
CA ASN A 218 24.08 -7.94 12.72
C ASN A 218 24.35 -9.42 12.42
N VAL A 219 23.74 -9.97 11.37
CA VAL A 219 23.93 -11.37 10.95
C VAL A 219 25.42 -11.69 10.73
N GLU A 220 26.22 -10.68 10.36
CA GLU A 220 27.69 -10.77 10.23
C GLU A 220 28.41 -11.10 11.56
N GLN A 221 27.81 -10.78 12.71
CA GLN A 221 28.34 -11.05 14.05
C GLN A 221 27.83 -12.37 14.66
N GLN A 222 26.84 -13.01 14.05
CA GLN A 222 26.24 -14.26 14.53
C GLN A 222 26.67 -15.51 13.75
N ILE A 223 27.44 -15.35 12.67
CA ILE A 223 27.94 -16.47 11.86
C ILE A 223 29.17 -17.08 12.53
N ILE A 224 28.99 -18.30 13.05
CA ILE A 224 30.05 -19.07 13.69
C ILE A 224 30.95 -19.69 12.61
N ILE A 225 32.19 -19.21 12.51
CA ILE A 225 33.21 -19.80 11.64
C ILE A 225 34.08 -20.73 12.48
N ASN A 226 34.20 -21.98 12.04
CA ASN A 226 34.95 -22.99 12.80
C ASN A 226 36.45 -22.63 12.87
N PRO A 227 37.04 -22.48 14.07
CA PRO A 227 38.44 -22.08 14.22
C PRO A 227 39.45 -23.12 13.69
N LYS A 228 39.04 -24.38 13.47
CA LYS A 228 39.88 -25.39 12.82
C LYS A 228 40.20 -25.05 11.35
N LEU A 229 39.47 -24.13 10.73
CA LEU A 229 39.77 -23.60 9.39
C LEU A 229 41.06 -22.78 9.37
N SER A 230 41.52 -22.27 10.52
CA SER A 230 42.81 -21.57 10.65
C SER A 230 43.99 -22.51 10.45
N ALA A 231 43.87 -23.77 10.90
CA ALA A 231 44.89 -24.79 10.67
C ALA A 231 45.05 -25.18 9.19
N LEU A 232 44.04 -24.87 8.36
CA LEU A 232 44.03 -25.10 6.92
C LEU A 232 44.39 -23.84 6.11
N GLY A 233 44.67 -22.69 6.76
CA GLY A 233 44.93 -21.42 6.09
C GLY A 233 43.71 -20.78 5.40
N LEU A 234 42.51 -21.35 5.56
CA LEU A 234 41.29 -20.94 4.84
C LEU A 234 40.41 -19.97 5.63
N TYR A 235 40.74 -19.72 6.90
CA TYR A 235 39.92 -18.93 7.81
C TYR A 235 39.58 -17.53 7.26
N ILE A 236 40.56 -16.83 6.69
CA ILE A 236 40.39 -15.47 6.14
C ILE A 236 39.45 -15.46 4.92
N HIS A 237 39.51 -16.50 4.09
CA HIS A 237 38.62 -16.65 2.93
C HIS A 237 37.18 -16.92 3.33
N PHE A 238 36.95 -17.75 4.34
CA PHE A 238 35.59 -18.02 4.84
C PHE A 238 35.04 -16.89 5.72
N GLN A 239 35.91 -16.14 6.39
CA GLN A 239 35.55 -14.92 7.12
C GLN A 239 35.10 -13.79 6.19
N SER A 240 35.72 -13.66 5.02
CA SER A 240 35.33 -12.64 4.03
C SER A 240 34.10 -13.05 3.20
N VAL A 241 33.98 -14.34 2.84
CA VAL A 241 32.95 -14.78 1.87
C VAL A 241 31.74 -15.46 2.54
N GLY A 242 31.91 -16.06 3.72
CA GLY A 242 30.87 -16.82 4.43
C GLY A 242 29.62 -16.00 4.75
N PRO A 243 29.74 -14.81 5.36
CA PRO A 243 28.59 -13.95 5.63
C PRO A 243 27.81 -13.54 4.39
N ILE A 244 28.53 -13.20 3.30
CA ILE A 244 27.94 -12.81 2.03
C ILE A 244 27.17 -13.98 1.41
N ALA A 245 27.75 -15.18 1.40
CA ALA A 245 27.13 -16.37 0.84
C ALA A 245 25.87 -16.80 1.63
N ILE A 246 25.93 -16.77 2.96
CA ILE A 246 24.81 -17.13 3.83
C ILE A 246 23.68 -16.11 3.70
N CYS A 247 23.97 -14.80 3.68
CA CYS A 247 22.97 -13.76 3.46
C CYS A 247 22.27 -13.90 2.10
N ARG A 248 23.01 -14.28 1.05
CA ARG A 248 22.44 -14.52 -0.28
C ARG A 248 21.53 -15.76 -0.30
N ALA A 249 21.95 -16.84 0.34
CA ALA A 249 21.15 -18.05 0.47
C ALA A 249 19.85 -17.81 1.25
N ILE A 250 19.90 -17.05 2.36
CA ILE A 250 18.70 -16.70 3.13
C ILE A 250 17.74 -15.86 2.27
N LYS A 251 18.23 -14.88 1.52
CA LYS A 251 17.40 -14.06 0.62
C LYS A 251 16.69 -14.90 -0.44
N GLU A 252 17.40 -15.85 -1.03
CA GLU A 252 16.86 -16.77 -2.03
C GLU A 252 15.77 -17.68 -1.43
N VAL A 253 16.01 -18.25 -0.25
CA VAL A 253 15.04 -19.08 0.46
C VAL A 253 13.80 -18.28 0.85
N VAL A 254 13.95 -17.06 1.37
CA VAL A 254 12.81 -16.19 1.73
C VAL A 254 11.99 -15.81 0.50
N SER A 255 12.65 -15.46 -0.61
CA SER A 255 11.99 -15.16 -1.88
C SER A 255 11.17 -16.36 -2.39
N ASN A 256 11.78 -17.56 -2.36
CA ASN A 256 11.11 -18.79 -2.77
C ASN A 256 9.93 -19.14 -1.85
N ILE A 257 10.09 -19.01 -0.52
CA ILE A 257 9.00 -19.25 0.44
C ILE A 257 7.85 -18.26 0.21
N ALA A 258 8.15 -16.98 -0.06
CA ALA A 258 7.13 -15.98 -0.35
C ALA A 258 6.35 -16.34 -1.63
N GLN A 259 7.04 -16.74 -2.69
CA GLN A 259 6.42 -17.17 -3.95
C GLN A 259 5.55 -18.42 -3.76
N HIS A 260 6.04 -19.42 -3.05
CA HIS A 260 5.29 -20.64 -2.74
C HIS A 260 4.06 -20.34 -1.86
N SER A 261 4.19 -19.46 -0.87
CA SER A 261 3.09 -19.08 0.02
C SER A 261 1.98 -18.34 -0.73
N VAL A 262 2.32 -17.45 -1.67
CA VAL A 262 1.35 -16.80 -2.56
C VAL A 262 0.64 -17.82 -3.44
N SER A 263 1.38 -18.79 -3.99
CA SER A 263 0.81 -19.86 -4.83
C SER A 263 -0.18 -20.71 -4.06
N ILE A 264 0.19 -21.19 -2.86
CA ILE A 264 -0.68 -21.99 -1.99
C ILE A 264 -1.92 -21.18 -1.62
N ALA A 265 -1.78 -19.94 -1.15
CA ALA A 265 -2.92 -19.11 -0.77
C ALA A 265 -3.86 -18.83 -1.95
N THR A 266 -3.33 -18.65 -3.16
CA THR A 266 -4.14 -18.47 -4.37
C THR A 266 -4.88 -19.75 -4.73
N GLN A 267 -4.22 -20.91 -4.64
CA GLN A 267 -4.82 -22.22 -4.89
C GLN A 267 -5.88 -22.58 -3.84
N THR A 268 -5.63 -22.34 -2.56
CA THR A 268 -6.64 -22.55 -1.51
C THR A 268 -7.79 -21.56 -1.64
N THR A 269 -7.55 -20.33 -2.11
CA THR A 269 -8.63 -19.38 -2.43
C THR A 269 -9.45 -19.89 -3.60
N LYS A 270 -8.82 -20.42 -4.66
CA LYS A 270 -9.52 -21.06 -5.79
C LYS A 270 -10.41 -22.23 -5.34
N GLU A 271 -9.98 -22.98 -4.34
CA GLU A 271 -10.77 -24.09 -3.75
C GLU A 271 -11.82 -23.60 -2.73
N LEU A 272 -11.62 -22.45 -2.07
CA LEU A 272 -12.51 -21.85 -1.07
C LEU A 272 -13.44 -20.76 -1.61
N VAL A 273 -13.29 -20.30 -2.86
CA VAL A 273 -14.33 -19.50 -3.55
C VAL A 273 -15.46 -20.47 -3.83
N LEU A 274 -16.30 -20.61 -2.82
CA LEU A 274 -17.51 -21.39 -2.86
C LEU A 274 -18.38 -20.79 -3.97
N LYS A 275 -18.35 -21.40 -5.16
CA LYS A 275 -19.19 -21.04 -6.32
C LYS A 275 -20.66 -20.91 -5.92
N GLU A 276 -21.08 -21.66 -4.90
CA GLU A 276 -22.45 -21.70 -4.41
C GLU A 276 -22.94 -20.39 -3.75
N PRO A 277 -22.32 -19.83 -2.69
CA PRO A 277 -22.75 -18.56 -2.11
C PRO A 277 -22.67 -17.38 -3.09
N LEU A 278 -21.70 -17.37 -4.01
CA LEU A 278 -21.65 -16.34 -5.05
C LEU A 278 -22.86 -16.46 -5.99
N ARG A 279 -23.16 -17.69 -6.46
CA ARG A 279 -24.34 -17.99 -7.27
C ARG A 279 -25.62 -17.57 -6.54
N THR A 280 -25.79 -17.97 -5.28
CA THR A 280 -26.96 -17.61 -4.46
C THR A 280 -27.11 -16.09 -4.31
N SER A 281 -26.01 -15.38 -4.06
CA SER A 281 -26.01 -13.93 -3.92
C SER A 281 -26.37 -13.22 -5.23
N MET A 282 -25.81 -13.66 -6.36
CA MET A 282 -26.10 -13.09 -7.68
C MET A 282 -27.56 -13.30 -8.07
N SER A 283 -28.08 -14.52 -7.90
CA SER A 283 -29.48 -14.81 -8.20
C SER A 283 -30.43 -14.02 -7.29
N SER A 284 -30.10 -13.85 -6.00
CA SER A 284 -30.89 -13.03 -5.08
C SER A 284 -30.92 -11.54 -5.50
N GLN A 285 -29.78 -10.98 -5.88
CA GLN A 285 -29.68 -9.60 -6.36
C GLN A 285 -30.46 -9.36 -7.66
N LEU A 286 -30.41 -10.31 -8.60
CA LEU A 286 -31.17 -10.24 -9.85
C LEU A 286 -32.68 -10.27 -9.60
N ARG A 287 -33.15 -11.14 -8.70
CA ARG A 287 -34.58 -11.18 -8.30
C ARG A 287 -35.04 -9.88 -7.67
N ASN A 288 -34.24 -9.31 -6.76
CA ASN A 288 -34.60 -8.08 -6.05
C ASN A 288 -34.59 -6.84 -6.96
N SER A 289 -33.79 -6.84 -8.03
CA SER A 289 -33.62 -5.69 -8.91
C SER A 289 -34.64 -5.65 -10.07
N LEU A 290 -35.32 -6.78 -10.34
CA LEU A 290 -36.23 -6.93 -11.48
C LEU A 290 -37.68 -7.31 -11.09
N PRO A 291 -38.31 -6.69 -10.07
CA PRO A 291 -39.65 -7.10 -9.62
C PRO A 291 -40.80 -6.74 -10.57
N GLY A 292 -40.55 -6.00 -11.66
CA GLY A 292 -41.59 -5.41 -12.52
C GLY A 292 -41.67 -5.97 -13.94
N LEU A 293 -40.97 -7.05 -14.27
CA LEU A 293 -41.05 -7.66 -15.60
C LEU A 293 -42.34 -8.49 -15.71
N ASN A 294 -43.22 -8.13 -16.66
CA ASN A 294 -44.46 -8.85 -16.94
C ASN A 294 -44.18 -10.13 -17.77
N ILE A 295 -43.36 -11.02 -17.22
CA ILE A 295 -42.93 -12.28 -17.84
C ILE A 295 -43.43 -13.42 -16.95
N ALA A 296 -43.77 -14.57 -17.54
CA ALA A 296 -44.10 -15.77 -16.77
C ALA A 296 -42.97 -16.10 -15.77
N ASN A 297 -43.35 -16.33 -14.51
CA ASN A 297 -42.40 -16.50 -13.41
C ASN A 297 -41.35 -17.61 -13.67
N GLU A 298 -41.73 -18.66 -14.40
CA GLU A 298 -40.82 -19.74 -14.82
C GLU A 298 -39.74 -19.28 -15.80
N LEU A 299 -40.10 -18.45 -16.78
CA LEU A 299 -39.14 -17.89 -17.75
C LEU A 299 -38.19 -16.90 -17.08
N PHE A 300 -38.69 -16.14 -16.09
CA PHE A 300 -37.87 -15.24 -15.29
C PHE A 300 -36.84 -16.01 -14.46
N GLU A 301 -37.25 -17.08 -13.78
CA GLU A 301 -36.33 -17.93 -13.01
C GLU A 301 -35.30 -18.63 -13.90
N GLN A 302 -35.69 -19.11 -15.08
CA GLN A 302 -34.74 -19.66 -16.06
C GLN A 302 -33.71 -18.61 -16.51
N ALA A 303 -34.14 -17.38 -16.78
CA ALA A 303 -33.24 -16.29 -17.17
C ALA A 303 -32.26 -15.91 -16.05
N VAL A 304 -32.72 -15.84 -14.79
CA VAL A 304 -31.86 -15.56 -13.63
C VAL A 304 -30.81 -16.66 -13.45
N GLN A 305 -31.20 -17.93 -13.61
CA GLN A 305 -30.26 -19.05 -13.51
C GLN A 305 -29.21 -19.02 -14.62
N LEU A 306 -29.62 -18.78 -15.88
CA LEU A 306 -28.72 -18.70 -17.02
C LEU A 306 -27.70 -17.57 -16.85
N VAL A 307 -28.18 -16.36 -16.57
CA VAL A 307 -27.32 -15.18 -16.35
C VAL A 307 -26.38 -15.38 -15.16
N THR A 308 -26.86 -16.01 -14.08
CA THR A 308 -26.00 -16.30 -12.94
C THR A 308 -24.91 -17.30 -13.33
N SER A 309 -25.26 -18.36 -14.06
CA SER A 309 -24.33 -19.41 -14.49
C SER A 309 -23.24 -18.86 -15.41
N ASP A 310 -23.62 -18.09 -16.44
CA ASP A 310 -22.70 -17.55 -17.45
C ASP A 310 -21.67 -16.59 -16.84
N ASN A 311 -22.04 -15.89 -15.76
CA ASN A 311 -21.20 -14.89 -15.13
C ASN A 311 -20.48 -15.40 -13.87
N LEU A 312 -20.70 -16.65 -13.48
CA LEU A 312 -20.19 -17.18 -12.21
C LEU A 312 -18.66 -17.30 -12.24
N ASP A 313 -18.10 -17.80 -13.33
CA ASP A 313 -16.64 -17.96 -13.48
C ASP A 313 -15.92 -16.61 -13.55
N LEU A 314 -16.53 -15.61 -14.19
CA LEU A 314 -16.00 -14.24 -14.20
C LEU A 314 -16.00 -13.64 -12.79
N GLY A 315 -17.09 -13.79 -12.05
CA GLY A 315 -17.18 -13.35 -10.65
C GLY A 315 -16.13 -14.03 -9.76
N CYS A 316 -15.92 -15.33 -9.93
CA CYS A 316 -14.86 -16.07 -9.23
C CYS A 316 -13.48 -15.52 -9.58
N THR A 317 -13.19 -15.30 -10.86
CA THR A 317 -11.90 -14.76 -11.34
C THR A 317 -11.61 -13.37 -10.76
N LEU A 318 -12.62 -12.50 -10.65
CA LEU A 318 -12.45 -11.16 -10.06
C LEU A 318 -12.20 -11.22 -8.55
N ILE A 319 -12.87 -12.12 -7.84
CA ILE A 319 -12.63 -12.35 -6.41
C ILE A 319 -11.22 -12.92 -6.19
N GLU A 320 -10.78 -13.85 -7.05
CA GLU A 320 -9.43 -14.40 -7.03
C GLU A 320 -8.37 -13.31 -7.25
N GLN A 321 -8.55 -12.45 -8.25
CA GLN A 321 -7.64 -11.33 -8.50
C GLN A 321 -7.58 -10.36 -7.30
N ALA A 322 -8.73 -10.06 -6.69
CA ALA A 322 -8.80 -9.19 -5.52
C ALA A 322 -8.12 -9.82 -4.29
N ALA A 323 -8.34 -11.11 -4.04
CA ALA A 323 -7.72 -11.86 -2.96
C ALA A 323 -6.21 -12.01 -3.17
N ALA A 324 -5.77 -12.38 -4.36
CA ALA A 324 -4.36 -12.50 -4.73
C ALA A 324 -3.61 -11.17 -4.54
N LYS A 325 -4.22 -10.04 -4.93
CA LYS A 325 -3.63 -8.71 -4.70
C LYS A 325 -3.45 -8.42 -3.21
N LYS A 326 -4.42 -8.79 -2.38
CA LYS A 326 -4.40 -8.56 -0.92
C LYS A 326 -3.40 -9.47 -0.19
N VAL A 327 -3.31 -10.74 -0.60
CA VAL A 327 -2.36 -11.72 -0.08
C VAL A 327 -0.93 -11.37 -0.49
N ARG A 328 -0.69 -10.99 -1.75
CA ARG A 328 0.61 -10.48 -2.21
C ARG A 328 1.06 -9.29 -1.39
N PHE A 329 0.16 -8.36 -1.07
CA PHE A 329 0.47 -7.20 -0.24
C PHE A 329 0.90 -7.59 1.19
N ALA A 330 0.21 -8.55 1.82
CA ALA A 330 0.53 -9.00 3.17
C ALA A 330 1.84 -9.82 3.23
N ILE A 331 2.10 -10.67 2.23
CA ILE A 331 3.30 -11.50 2.19
C ILE A 331 4.53 -10.67 1.78
N LEU A 332 4.38 -9.73 0.83
CA LEU A 332 5.47 -8.81 0.48
C LEU A 332 5.86 -7.94 1.66
N LEU A 333 4.93 -7.47 2.50
CA LEU A 333 5.27 -6.70 3.70
C LEU A 333 6.18 -7.48 4.67
N ASN A 334 5.89 -8.76 4.89
CA ASN A 334 6.68 -9.62 5.76
C ASN A 334 8.03 -10.03 5.13
N ALA A 335 8.06 -10.31 3.83
CA ALA A 335 9.29 -10.59 3.11
C ALA A 335 10.22 -9.36 3.04
N TYR A 336 9.64 -8.16 2.89
CA TYR A 336 10.38 -6.89 2.94
C TYR A 336 10.93 -6.62 4.35
N ALA A 337 10.17 -6.92 5.40
CA ALA A 337 10.65 -6.81 6.78
C ALA A 337 11.86 -7.74 7.04
N VAL A 338 11.85 -8.97 6.53
CA VAL A 338 13.00 -9.89 6.63
C VAL A 338 14.17 -9.42 5.77
N SER A 339 13.92 -8.88 4.57
CA SER A 339 14.96 -8.35 3.69
C SER A 339 15.63 -7.09 4.25
N ILE A 340 14.86 -6.22 4.91
CA ILE A 340 15.37 -5.04 5.65
C ILE A 340 16.23 -5.49 6.83
N LEU A 341 15.80 -6.50 7.60
CA LEU A 341 16.59 -7.07 8.70
C LEU A 341 17.91 -7.69 8.22
N LEU A 342 17.96 -8.24 7.00
CA LEU A 342 19.18 -8.80 6.41
C LEU A 342 20.10 -7.74 5.78
N ASN A 343 19.57 -6.62 5.28
CA ASN A 343 20.37 -5.55 4.66
C ASN A 343 20.95 -4.54 5.66
N ALA A 344 20.44 -4.49 6.89
CA ALA A 344 21.00 -3.63 7.94
C ALA A 344 22.43 -4.02 8.36
N GLY A 345 22.94 -5.19 7.94
CA GLY A 345 24.28 -5.68 8.25
C GLY A 345 25.39 -5.29 7.27
N SER A 346 25.12 -4.97 6.00
CA SER A 346 26.17 -4.77 4.98
C SER A 346 26.62 -3.31 4.78
N LEU A 347 26.41 -2.46 5.79
CA LEU A 347 26.89 -1.08 5.83
C LEU A 347 27.68 -0.83 7.12
N VAL A 348 28.79 -1.57 7.29
CA VAL A 348 29.94 -1.16 8.09
C VAL A 348 31.22 -1.52 7.35
#